data_AF-A0A7C2GKU3-F1
#
_entry.id   AF-A0A7C2GKU3-F1
#
_cell.length_a   1.000
_cell.length_b   1.000
_cell.length_c   1.000
_cell.angle_alpha   90.00
_cell.angle_beta   90.00
_cell.angle_gamma   90.00
#
_symmetry.space_group_name_H-M   'P 1'
#
loop_
_entity.id
_entity.type
_entity.pdbx_description
1 polymer ?
#
loop_
_entity_poly.entity_id
_entity_poly.type
_entity_poly.pdbx_seq_one_letter_code
_entity_poly.pdbx_strand_id
1 'polypeptide(L)'
;MRDRKYRDALALGLSAILVWSAGALLVRTLGVPAALHASERSPQRGLRWWGRVDGRDILCIRRGTVWVIHEDGEPIVEADFRLERPLPAEPVTVSVRKIRGRGRVEVLEQPSRENNFTARILIEDKKSGSDRYEIEVFW
;
A
#
# COMPACT_ATOMS: atom_id res chain seq x y z
N MET A 1 0.48 59.22 82.29
CA MET A 1 1.05 58.49 83.44
C MET A 1 0.17 57.27 83.71
N ARG A 2 0.77 56.07 83.82
CA ARG A 2 0.19 54.72 84.04
C ARG A 2 -0.43 54.08 82.79
N ASP A 3 0.15 53.10 82.08
CA ASP A 3 0.88 51.84 82.39
C ASP A 3 -0.06 50.60 82.44
N ARG A 4 0.32 49.58 81.65
CA ARG A 4 -0.06 48.13 81.69
C ARG A 4 -1.48 47.73 81.20
N LYS A 5 -1.72 46.62 80.48
CA LYS A 5 -0.94 45.40 80.19
C LYS A 5 -1.68 44.51 79.17
N TYR A 6 -0.92 43.79 78.32
CA TYR A 6 -1.16 42.41 77.82
C TYR A 6 -2.42 42.14 76.95
N ARG A 7 -2.38 41.47 75.79
CA ARG A 7 -1.58 40.30 75.38
C ARG A 7 -1.80 39.96 73.88
N ASP A 8 -0.77 39.33 73.31
CA ASP A 8 -0.78 38.30 72.26
C ASP A 8 -0.92 38.68 70.75
N ALA A 9 0.28 38.75 70.13
CA ALA A 9 0.74 38.26 68.81
C ALA A 9 -0.19 38.34 67.57
N LEU A 10 0.13 39.09 66.50
CA LEU A 10 1.12 38.79 65.43
C LEU A 10 1.01 37.32 64.91
N ALA A 11 0.89 36.99 63.63
CA ALA A 11 0.87 37.73 62.39
C ALA A 11 0.46 36.78 61.24
N LEU A 12 -0.28 37.33 60.27
CA LEU A 12 -0.08 37.28 58.81
C LEU A 12 0.10 35.95 58.04
N GLY A 13 -0.72 35.82 57.00
CA GLY A 13 -0.51 35.03 55.77
C GLY A 13 -1.85 34.52 55.21
N LEU A 14 -2.61 35.29 54.41
CA LEU A 14 -2.62 35.28 52.92
C LEU A 14 -2.53 33.86 52.34
N SER A 15 -3.33 33.36 51.40
CA SER A 15 -4.50 33.77 50.61
C SER A 15 -4.86 32.53 49.78
N ALA A 16 -6.11 32.41 49.33
CA ALA A 16 -6.52 32.04 47.97
C ALA A 16 -7.80 31.19 47.95
N ILE A 17 -8.79 31.79 47.31
CA ILE A 17 -10.12 31.30 47.00
C ILE A 17 -10.04 30.28 45.86
N LEU A 18 -10.78 29.18 45.95
CA LEU A 18 -11.18 28.40 44.78
C LEU A 18 -12.65 28.00 44.93
N VAL A 19 -13.48 28.73 44.19
CA VAL A 19 -14.91 28.51 43.99
C VAL A 19 -15.07 27.26 43.13
N TRP A 20 -15.78 26.24 43.62
CA TRP A 20 -16.26 25.12 42.82
C TRP A 20 -17.58 25.51 42.15
N SER A 21 -17.62 25.55 40.82
CA SER A 21 -18.86 25.72 40.07
C SER A 21 -19.07 24.56 39.10
N ALA A 22 -20.21 23.89 39.31
CA ALA A 22 -21.11 23.31 38.32
C ALA A 22 -20.58 22.24 37.34
N GLY A 23 -20.89 20.98 37.64
CA GLY A 23 -20.88 19.91 36.65
C GLY A 23 -22.04 20.05 35.67
N ALA A 24 -21.72 20.40 34.42
CA ALA A 24 -22.63 20.27 33.29
C ALA A 24 -22.49 18.86 32.68
N LEU A 25 -23.57 18.08 32.73
CA LEU A 25 -23.66 16.76 32.12
C LEU A 25 -23.81 16.92 30.60
N LEU A 26 -22.73 16.77 29.84
CA LEU A 26 -22.80 16.64 28.37
C LEU A 26 -22.87 15.16 28.00
N VAL A 27 -24.05 14.71 27.58
CA VAL A 27 -24.22 13.47 26.82
C VAL A 27 -23.51 13.68 25.47
N ARG A 28 -22.28 13.17 25.36
CA ARG A 28 -21.63 13.01 24.06
C ARG A 28 -22.25 11.79 23.38
N THR A 29 -23.11 12.02 22.41
CA THR A 29 -23.35 11.03 21.36
C THR A 29 -22.00 10.74 20.70
N LEU A 30 -21.47 9.54 20.91
CA LEU A 30 -20.36 9.03 20.11
C LEU A 30 -20.89 8.83 18.70
N GLY A 31 -20.77 9.87 17.86
CA GLY A 31 -20.78 9.70 16.42
C GLY A 31 -19.61 8.78 16.08
N VAL A 32 -19.88 7.49 15.95
CA VAL A 32 -18.96 6.54 15.31
C VAL A 32 -18.70 7.13 13.92
N PRO A 33 -17.48 7.57 13.59
CA PRO A 33 -17.24 8.05 12.24
C PRO A 33 -17.49 6.89 11.29
N ALA A 34 -18.33 7.13 10.29
CA ALA A 34 -18.62 6.23 9.19
C ALA A 34 -17.36 6.03 8.32
N ALA A 35 -16.32 5.40 8.87
CA ALA A 35 -15.34 4.66 8.09
C ALA A 35 -15.96 3.30 7.72
N LEU A 36 -17.13 3.34 7.09
CA LEU A 36 -17.81 2.17 6.57
C LEU A 36 -17.11 1.80 5.26
N HIS A 37 -16.22 0.81 5.34
CA HIS A 37 -15.91 -0.10 4.24
C HIS A 37 -15.33 0.55 2.97
N ALA A 38 -14.20 1.26 3.07
CA ALA A 38 -13.22 1.13 2.00
C ALA A 38 -12.76 -0.33 2.07
N SER A 39 -13.35 -1.19 1.25
CA SER A 39 -13.04 -2.61 1.24
C SER A 39 -11.53 -2.74 1.09
N GLU A 40 -10.84 -3.19 2.14
CA GLU A 40 -9.49 -3.75 2.05
C GLU A 40 -9.55 -5.06 1.25
N ARG A 41 -10.13 -5.01 0.04
CA ARG A 41 -10.01 -6.09 -0.93
C ARG A 41 -8.54 -6.16 -1.25
N SER A 42 -7.87 -7.14 -0.67
CA SER A 42 -6.53 -7.49 -1.09
C SER A 42 -6.54 -7.61 -2.62
N PRO A 43 -5.55 -7.03 -3.31
CA PRO A 43 -5.43 -7.16 -4.75
C PRO A 43 -5.60 -8.62 -5.13
N GLN A 44 -6.57 -8.86 -5.99
CA GLN A 44 -6.95 -10.22 -6.36
C GLN A 44 -6.00 -10.66 -7.49
N ARG A 45 -5.79 -11.97 -7.66
CA ARG A 45 -4.95 -12.43 -8.76
C ARG A 45 -5.69 -12.24 -10.09
N GLY A 46 -4.98 -11.71 -11.08
CA GLY A 46 -5.52 -11.46 -12.40
C GLY A 46 -4.86 -12.31 -13.49
N LEU A 47 -3.56 -12.58 -13.35
CA LEU A 47 -2.79 -13.38 -14.30
C LEU A 47 -1.82 -14.30 -13.56
N ARG A 48 -1.69 -15.53 -14.07
CA ARG A 48 -0.51 -16.37 -13.85
C ARG A 48 0.19 -16.56 -15.19
N TRP A 49 1.50 -16.38 -15.23
CA TRP A 49 2.31 -16.51 -16.44
C TRP A 49 3.53 -17.39 -16.15
N TRP A 50 3.95 -18.17 -17.14
CA TRP A 50 5.19 -18.95 -17.08
C TRP A 50 5.86 -19.00 -18.45
N GLY A 51 7.16 -19.26 -18.44
CA GLY A 51 7.98 -19.41 -19.64
C GLY A 51 9.45 -19.67 -19.31
N ARG A 52 10.26 -19.95 -20.32
CA ARG A 52 11.73 -19.95 -20.19
C ARG A 52 12.29 -18.62 -20.67
N VAL A 53 13.14 -18.02 -19.84
CA VAL A 53 13.73 -16.70 -20.08
C VAL A 53 15.24 -16.82 -20.04
N ASP A 54 15.91 -16.19 -20.99
CA ASP A 54 17.36 -16.07 -21.10
C ASP A 54 17.68 -14.67 -21.63
N GLY A 55 17.94 -13.72 -20.72
CA GLY A 55 18.05 -12.31 -21.07
C GLY A 55 16.89 -11.46 -20.53
N ARG A 56 16.36 -10.56 -21.33
CA ARG A 56 15.50 -9.47 -20.88
C ARG A 56 14.27 -9.32 -21.77
N ASP A 57 13.09 -9.39 -21.14
CA ASP A 57 11.81 -9.28 -21.82
C ASP A 57 10.81 -8.47 -20.99
N ILE A 58 9.83 -7.89 -21.69
CA ILE A 58 8.73 -7.13 -21.08
C ILE A 58 7.41 -7.81 -21.40
N LEU A 59 6.75 -8.32 -20.37
CA LEU A 59 5.38 -8.80 -20.44
C LEU A 59 4.42 -7.60 -20.39
N CYS A 60 3.66 -7.43 -21.46
CA CYS A 60 2.64 -6.40 -21.58
C CYS A 60 1.25 -7.03 -21.36
N ILE A 61 0.44 -6.40 -20.52
CA ILE A 61 -0.91 -6.86 -20.17
C ILE A 61 -1.89 -5.71 -20.43
N ARG A 62 -2.92 -5.97 -21.22
CA ARG A 62 -4.00 -5.01 -21.48
C ARG A 62 -5.31 -5.74 -21.67
N ARG A 63 -6.31 -5.44 -20.84
CA ARG A 63 -7.59 -6.17 -20.85
C ARG A 63 -7.36 -7.69 -20.75
N GLY A 64 -7.81 -8.44 -21.75
CA GLY A 64 -7.60 -9.89 -21.83
C GLY A 64 -6.41 -10.31 -22.69
N THR A 65 -5.59 -9.37 -23.14
CA THR A 65 -4.47 -9.63 -24.06
C THR A 65 -3.15 -9.55 -23.30
N VAL A 66 -2.30 -10.54 -23.55
CA VAL A 66 -0.95 -10.65 -23.00
C VAL A 66 0.00 -10.86 -24.16
N TRP A 67 1.06 -10.06 -24.23
CA TRP A 67 2.12 -10.20 -25.24
C TRP A 67 3.48 -9.85 -24.66
N VAL A 68 4.54 -10.27 -25.34
CA VAL A 68 5.92 -10.04 -24.91
C VAL A 68 6.62 -9.11 -25.89
N ILE A 69 7.38 -8.16 -25.36
CA ILE A 69 8.38 -7.38 -26.10
C ILE A 69 9.74 -7.92 -25.68
N HIS A 70 10.48 -8.49 -26.64
CA HIS A 70 11.83 -8.95 -26.41
C HIS A 70 12.82 -7.79 -26.50
N GLU A 71 13.78 -7.71 -25.58
CA GLU A 71 14.79 -6.64 -25.54
C GLU A 71 16.23 -7.15 -25.68
N ASP A 72 16.61 -8.26 -25.04
CA ASP A 72 17.99 -8.79 -25.05
C ASP A 72 18.03 -10.30 -24.74
N GLY A 73 19.08 -10.99 -25.20
CA GLY A 73 19.28 -12.43 -25.00
C GLY A 73 18.56 -13.30 -26.03
N GLU A 74 18.08 -14.47 -25.61
CA GLU A 74 17.31 -15.38 -26.47
C GLU A 74 15.80 -15.13 -26.27
N PRO A 75 14.98 -15.20 -27.34
CA PRO A 75 13.54 -15.05 -27.22
C PRO A 75 12.92 -16.05 -26.24
N ILE A 76 11.90 -15.61 -25.51
CA ILE A 76 11.14 -16.48 -24.61
C ILE A 76 10.58 -17.69 -25.36
N VAL A 77 10.78 -18.87 -24.77
CA VAL A 77 10.21 -20.15 -25.25
C VAL A 77 9.34 -20.80 -24.18
N GLU A 78 8.48 -21.74 -24.60
CA GLU A 78 7.54 -22.45 -23.71
C GLU A 78 6.65 -21.53 -22.86
N ALA A 79 6.35 -20.33 -23.37
CA ALA A 79 5.53 -19.37 -22.65
C ALA A 79 4.04 -19.61 -22.85
N ASP A 80 3.30 -19.50 -21.75
CA ASP A 80 1.85 -19.56 -21.73
C ASP A 80 1.33 -18.86 -20.46
N PHE A 81 0.03 -18.63 -20.39
CA PHE A 81 -0.58 -17.90 -19.29
C PHE A 81 -2.00 -18.37 -18.98
N ARG A 82 -2.42 -18.12 -17.74
CA ARG A 82 -3.80 -18.22 -17.30
C ARG A 82 -4.29 -16.86 -16.87
N LEU A 83 -5.20 -16.30 -17.66
CA LEU A 83 -5.93 -15.09 -17.30
C LEU A 83 -7.11 -15.49 -16.41
N GLU A 84 -7.12 -15.00 -15.17
CA GLU A 84 -8.21 -15.24 -14.24
C GLU A 84 -9.27 -14.14 -14.34
N ARG A 85 -8.81 -12.91 -14.55
CA ARG A 85 -9.65 -11.72 -14.76
C ARG A 85 -8.96 -10.83 -15.78
N PRO A 86 -9.68 -10.07 -16.62
CA PRO A 86 -9.05 -9.08 -17.50
C PRO A 86 -8.53 -7.89 -16.67
N LEU A 87 -7.46 -7.26 -17.16
CA LEU A 87 -6.98 -5.99 -16.60
C LEU A 87 -8.00 -4.88 -16.91
N PRO A 88 -8.50 -4.13 -15.91
CA PRO A 88 -9.43 -3.04 -16.14
C PRO A 88 -8.89 -1.98 -17.09
N ALA A 89 -9.78 -1.35 -17.87
CA ALA A 89 -9.43 -0.22 -18.74
C ALA A 89 -9.51 1.11 -17.97
N GLU A 90 -8.93 1.12 -16.77
CA GLU A 90 -8.88 2.24 -15.84
C GLU A 90 -7.58 2.15 -15.03
N PRO A 91 -7.13 3.25 -14.38
CA PRO A 91 -5.95 3.20 -13.55
C PRO A 91 -6.18 2.29 -12.34
N VAL A 92 -5.39 1.22 -12.25
CA VAL A 92 -5.37 0.28 -11.11
C VAL A 92 -3.94 0.01 -10.72
N THR A 93 -3.70 -0.28 -9.44
CA THR A 93 -2.37 -0.68 -8.99
C THR A 93 -2.13 -2.15 -9.31
N VAL A 94 -1.23 -2.38 -10.26
CA VAL A 94 -0.70 -3.70 -10.59
C VAL A 94 0.49 -4.00 -9.69
N SER A 95 0.52 -5.22 -9.16
CA SER A 95 1.68 -5.77 -8.44
C SER A 95 2.02 -7.16 -8.99
N VAL A 96 3.28 -7.56 -8.83
CA VAL A 96 3.78 -8.84 -9.31
C VAL A 96 4.47 -9.60 -8.18
N ARG A 97 4.20 -10.91 -8.10
CA ARG A 97 4.89 -11.85 -7.22
C ARG A 97 5.59 -12.90 -8.06
N LYS A 98 6.92 -12.97 -7.93
CA LYS A 98 7.72 -14.04 -8.55
C LYS A 98 7.57 -15.33 -7.73
N ILE A 99 7.13 -16.40 -8.38
CA ILE A 99 6.99 -17.75 -7.81
C ILE A 99 8.25 -18.55 -8.06
N ARG A 100 8.79 -18.44 -9.28
CA ARG A 100 10.00 -19.13 -9.74
C ARG A 100 10.82 -18.22 -10.65
N GLY A 101 12.12 -18.49 -10.72
CA GLY A 101 13.08 -17.80 -11.61
C GLY A 101 14.23 -17.20 -10.82
N ARG A 102 15.46 -17.38 -11.33
CA ARG A 102 16.70 -16.91 -10.68
C ARG A 102 16.82 -15.39 -10.65
N GLY A 103 16.45 -14.72 -11.74
CA GLY A 103 16.66 -13.29 -11.94
C GLY A 103 15.54 -12.39 -11.41
N ARG A 104 15.33 -11.23 -12.02
CA ARG A 104 14.50 -10.14 -11.50
C ARG A 104 13.14 -10.07 -12.20
N VAL A 105 12.11 -9.71 -11.45
CA VAL A 105 10.77 -9.44 -11.95
C VAL A 105 10.22 -8.21 -11.24
N GLU A 106 9.73 -7.22 -11.98
CA GLU A 106 9.03 -6.04 -11.43
C GLU A 106 8.01 -5.45 -12.37
N VAL A 107 7.16 -4.58 -11.84
CA VAL A 107 6.34 -3.69 -12.66
C VAL A 107 7.19 -2.51 -13.11
N LEU A 108 7.37 -2.35 -14.42
CA LEU A 108 8.02 -1.19 -15.03
C LEU A 108 7.04 -0.03 -15.20
N GLU A 109 5.78 -0.34 -15.54
CA GLU A 109 4.78 0.66 -15.86
C GLU A 109 3.39 0.23 -15.40
N GLN A 110 2.70 1.12 -14.69
CA GLN A 110 1.31 0.94 -14.26
C GLN A 110 0.36 1.25 -15.42
N PRO A 111 -0.83 0.62 -15.49
CA PRO A 111 -1.81 0.95 -16.52
C PRO A 111 -2.32 2.39 -16.30
N SER A 112 -2.15 3.23 -17.32
CA SER A 112 -2.56 4.63 -17.30
C SER A 112 -3.21 5.03 -18.62
N ARG A 113 -3.79 6.23 -18.69
CA ARG A 113 -4.41 6.69 -19.93
C ARG A 113 -3.38 6.88 -21.05
N GLU A 114 -2.15 7.27 -20.68
CA GLU A 114 -1.03 7.55 -21.58
C GLU A 114 -0.53 6.28 -22.28
N ASN A 115 -0.59 5.13 -21.61
CA ASN A 115 -0.19 3.83 -22.17
C ASN A 115 -1.37 2.93 -22.57
N ASN A 116 -2.56 3.51 -22.74
CA ASN A 116 -3.79 2.82 -23.12
C ASN A 116 -4.22 1.72 -22.12
N PHE A 117 -3.96 1.94 -20.83
CA PHE A 117 -4.20 1.03 -19.72
C PHE A 117 -3.44 -0.30 -19.86
N THR A 118 -2.16 -0.20 -20.19
CA THR A 118 -1.25 -1.34 -20.34
C THR A 118 -0.32 -1.42 -19.13
N ALA A 119 -0.32 -2.54 -18.42
CA ALA A 119 0.70 -2.83 -17.43
C ALA A 119 1.91 -3.46 -18.11
N ARG A 120 3.13 -3.04 -17.74
CA ARG A 120 4.38 -3.59 -18.27
C ARG A 120 5.21 -4.17 -17.14
N ILE A 121 5.57 -5.43 -17.27
CA ILE A 121 6.31 -6.18 -16.25
C ILE A 121 7.63 -6.65 -16.86
N LEU A 122 8.75 -6.30 -16.22
CA LEU A 122 10.06 -6.81 -16.56
C LEU A 122 10.18 -8.26 -16.10
N ILE A 123 10.76 -9.11 -16.96
CA ILE A 123 11.27 -10.42 -16.58
C ILE A 123 12.69 -10.50 -17.13
N GLU A 124 13.67 -10.65 -16.23
CA GLU A 124 15.09 -10.58 -16.59
C GLU A 124 15.87 -11.73 -15.95
N ASP A 125 16.62 -12.49 -16.74
CA ASP A 125 17.67 -13.41 -16.33
C ASP A 125 19.02 -12.97 -16.90
N LYS A 126 19.88 -12.40 -16.06
CA LYS A 126 21.23 -11.96 -16.48
C LYS A 126 22.26 -13.08 -16.49
N LYS A 127 21.93 -14.28 -16.01
CA LYS A 127 22.87 -15.40 -15.96
C LYS A 127 22.84 -16.14 -17.28
N SER A 128 23.98 -16.68 -17.69
CA SER A 128 24.08 -17.49 -18.90
C SER A 128 23.14 -18.69 -18.83
N GLY A 129 22.40 -18.89 -19.93
CA GLY A 129 21.48 -20.00 -20.15
C GLY A 129 20.11 -19.76 -19.52
N SER A 130 19.07 -20.31 -20.16
CA SER A 130 17.68 -20.12 -19.72
C SER A 130 17.34 -20.71 -18.34
N ASP A 131 16.36 -20.11 -17.68
CA ASP A 131 15.65 -20.69 -16.53
C ASP A 131 14.14 -20.60 -16.71
N ARG A 132 13.39 -21.43 -15.96
CA ARG A 132 11.94 -21.40 -15.95
C ARG A 132 11.43 -20.38 -14.94
N TYR A 133 10.70 -19.39 -15.44
CA TYR A 133 10.05 -18.37 -14.66
C TYR A 133 8.58 -18.68 -14.48
N GLU A 134 8.06 -18.26 -13.34
CA GLU A 134 6.64 -18.31 -13.03
C GLU A 134 6.29 -17.11 -12.15
N ILE A 135 5.26 -16.38 -12.53
CA ILE A 135 4.83 -15.16 -11.85
C ILE A 135 3.32 -15.12 -11.69
N GLU A 136 2.88 -14.42 -10.66
CA GLU A 136 1.49 -14.09 -10.43
C GLU A 136 1.34 -12.57 -10.37
N VAL A 137 0.36 -12.04 -11.08
CA VAL A 137 0.10 -10.60 -11.19
C VAL A 137 -1.26 -10.31 -10.59
N PHE A 138 -1.34 -9.23 -9.80
CA PHE A 138 -2.50 -8.88 -9.00
C PHE A 138 -2.98 -7.47 -9.31
N TRP A 139 -4.30 -7.31 -9.31
CA TRP A 139 -5.04 -6.06 -9.43
C TRP A 139 -6.46 -6.22 -8.87
#